data_AF-A0A1Y2P2W3-F1
#
_entry.id   AF-A0A1Y2P2W3-F1
#
_cell.length_a   1.000
_cell.length_b   1.000
_cell.length_c   1.000
_cell.angle_alpha   90.00
_cell.angle_beta   90.00
_cell.angle_gamma   90.00
#
_symmetry.space_group_name_H-M   'P 1'
#
loop_
_entity.id
_entity.type
_entity.pdbx_description
1 polymer ?
#
loop_
_entity_poly.entity_id
_entity_poly.type
_entity_poly.pdbx_seq_one_letter_code
_entity_poly.pdbx_strand_id
1 'polypeptide(L)'
;MRAEGGADPETVAEARRRAASSLGEVTRAVTAEDHVTLALTTPGVTVARAHASVGEHPGFPCARVPGAVTVHVVPAAPRDAIDREDFVAAPHPDPGTLCAVAARLERARLLTAEVFVRAPRYRDVTLRADLSGAPADPARVRALLTGALRLRLDPLVGGDDGEGWPFGGPLRPSGLLRAARDALGGLADVSAVAVGLDGAEPDESCRDVTLGPGELPVLRAVRVRTVPAAEPGEGLA
;
A
#
# COMPACT_ATOMS: atom_id res chain seq x y z
N MET A 1 -41.53 -20.83 -30.01
CA MET A 1 -40.20 -20.92 -29.38
C MET A 1 -39.25 -20.11 -30.25
N ARG A 2 -38.80 -18.93 -29.79
CA ARG A 2 -37.83 -18.09 -30.52
C ARG A 2 -36.42 -18.51 -30.09
N ALA A 3 -35.48 -18.59 -31.03
CA ALA A 3 -34.09 -18.89 -30.73
C ALA A 3 -33.40 -17.61 -30.20
N GLU A 4 -33.17 -17.56 -28.90
CA GLU A 4 -32.40 -16.52 -28.22
C GLU A 4 -31.00 -17.09 -27.96
N GLY A 5 -30.03 -16.81 -28.84
CA GLY A 5 -28.66 -17.34 -28.67
C GLY A 5 -27.81 -17.44 -29.93
N GLY A 6 -28.32 -17.09 -31.10
CA GLY A 6 -27.48 -16.97 -32.30
C GLY A 6 -26.62 -15.71 -32.22
N ALA A 7 -25.30 -15.89 -32.18
CA ALA A 7 -24.33 -14.82 -32.43
C ALA A 7 -23.79 -14.95 -33.85
N ASP A 8 -23.44 -13.83 -34.48
CA ASP A 8 -22.79 -13.84 -35.78
C ASP A 8 -21.45 -14.61 -35.70
N PRO A 9 -21.06 -15.34 -36.76
CA PRO A 9 -19.79 -16.06 -36.77
C PRO A 9 -18.61 -15.11 -36.59
N GLU A 10 -17.67 -15.48 -35.71
CA GLU A 10 -16.44 -14.73 -35.47
C GLU A 10 -15.70 -14.48 -36.79
N THR A 11 -15.42 -13.21 -37.07
CA THR A 11 -14.64 -12.81 -38.25
C THR A 11 -13.16 -13.13 -38.06
N VAL A 12 -12.41 -13.25 -39.16
CA VAL A 12 -10.95 -13.44 -39.11
C VAL A 12 -10.25 -12.30 -38.35
N ALA A 13 -10.78 -11.08 -38.41
CA ALA A 13 -10.22 -9.93 -37.68
C ALA A 13 -10.45 -10.05 -36.17
N GLU A 14 -11.63 -10.51 -35.75
CA GLU A 14 -11.95 -10.79 -34.34
C GLU A 14 -11.11 -11.94 -33.80
N ALA A 15 -11.01 -13.04 -34.56
CA ALA A 15 -10.16 -14.18 -34.21
C ALA A 15 -8.69 -13.78 -34.03
N ARG A 16 -8.15 -12.90 -34.90
CA ARG A 16 -6.79 -12.35 -34.75
C ARG A 16 -6.63 -11.53 -33.48
N ARG A 17 -7.60 -10.66 -33.16
CA ARG A 17 -7.56 -9.87 -31.91
C ARG A 17 -7.61 -10.77 -30.68
N ARG A 18 -8.53 -11.74 -30.64
CA ARG A 18 -8.63 -12.71 -29.54
C ARG A 18 -7.35 -13.53 -29.39
N ALA A 19 -6.79 -14.03 -30.49
CA ALA A 19 -5.54 -14.78 -30.46
C ALA A 19 -4.37 -13.93 -29.92
N ALA A 20 -4.24 -12.68 -30.39
CA ALA A 20 -3.23 -11.76 -29.88
C ALA A 20 -3.39 -11.49 -28.38
N SER A 21 -4.62 -11.28 -27.91
CA SER A 21 -4.91 -11.12 -26.48
C SER A 21 -4.51 -12.35 -25.67
N SER A 22 -4.85 -13.56 -26.15
CA SER A 22 -4.53 -14.82 -25.46
C SER A 22 -3.03 -15.09 -25.32
N LEU A 23 -2.20 -14.56 -26.23
CA LEU A 23 -0.74 -14.70 -26.16
C LEU A 23 -0.12 -13.86 -25.03
N GLY A 24 -0.79 -12.77 -24.62
CA GLY A 24 -0.37 -11.93 -23.50
C GLY A 24 -0.93 -12.38 -22.15
N GLU A 25 -1.79 -13.40 -22.12
CA GLU A 25 -2.38 -13.88 -20.88
C GLU A 25 -1.34 -14.56 -20.01
N VAL A 26 -1.21 -14.08 -18.77
CA VAL A 26 -0.38 -14.72 -17.76
C VAL A 26 -1.08 -16.00 -17.30
N THR A 27 -0.57 -17.14 -17.78
CA THR A 27 -1.08 -18.47 -17.41
C THR A 27 -0.18 -19.20 -16.42
N ARG A 28 1.08 -18.75 -16.25
CA ARG A 28 2.11 -19.35 -15.38
C ARG A 28 2.72 -18.29 -14.47
N ALA A 29 3.04 -18.67 -13.24
CA ALA A 29 3.65 -17.79 -12.25
C ALA A 29 5.18 -17.93 -12.27
N VAL A 30 5.86 -17.23 -13.18
CA VAL A 30 7.33 -17.35 -13.36
C VAL A 30 8.05 -16.18 -12.70
N THR A 31 7.57 -14.97 -12.95
CA THR A 31 8.12 -13.72 -12.42
C THR A 31 7.29 -13.21 -11.25
N ALA A 32 7.80 -12.26 -10.47
CA ALA A 32 7.04 -11.61 -9.41
C ALA A 32 5.74 -10.96 -9.95
N GLU A 33 5.83 -10.33 -11.13
CA GLU A 33 4.69 -9.69 -11.78
C GLU A 33 3.63 -10.69 -12.24
N ASP A 34 4.04 -11.88 -12.67
CA ASP A 34 3.09 -12.93 -13.02
C ASP A 34 2.26 -13.36 -11.80
N HIS A 35 2.89 -13.49 -10.63
CA HIS A 35 2.18 -13.82 -9.39
C HIS A 35 1.17 -12.73 -9.01
N VAL A 36 1.56 -11.45 -9.14
CA VAL A 36 0.69 -10.30 -8.91
C VAL A 36 -0.49 -10.31 -9.88
N THR A 37 -0.23 -10.45 -11.18
CA THR A 37 -1.25 -10.50 -12.23
C THR A 37 -2.26 -11.62 -11.98
N LEU A 38 -1.76 -12.82 -11.64
CA LEU A 38 -2.61 -13.98 -11.33
C LEU A 38 -3.45 -13.77 -10.07
N ALA A 39 -2.91 -13.11 -9.04
CA ALA A 39 -3.67 -12.79 -7.84
C ALA A 39 -4.77 -11.75 -8.13
N LEU A 40 -4.43 -10.66 -8.83
CA LEU A 40 -5.38 -9.61 -9.21
C LEU A 40 -6.51 -10.11 -10.11
N THR A 41 -6.22 -11.05 -11.00
CA THR A 41 -7.19 -11.59 -11.97
C THR A 41 -7.89 -12.86 -11.46
N THR A 42 -7.80 -13.18 -10.16
CA THR A 42 -8.45 -14.37 -9.59
C THR A 42 -9.98 -14.24 -9.68
N PRO A 43 -10.68 -15.16 -10.38
CA PRO A 43 -12.13 -15.07 -10.53
C PRO A 43 -12.88 -15.25 -9.21
N GLY A 44 -13.97 -14.50 -9.04
CA GLY A 44 -14.90 -14.64 -7.91
C GLY A 44 -14.49 -13.91 -6.63
N VAL A 45 -13.36 -13.20 -6.64
CA VAL A 45 -12.87 -12.41 -5.50
C VAL A 45 -12.35 -11.06 -5.99
N THR A 46 -12.45 -10.03 -5.15
CA THR A 46 -12.03 -8.67 -5.52
C THR A 46 -10.74 -8.31 -4.82
N VAL A 47 -9.61 -8.54 -5.49
CA VAL A 47 -8.28 -8.11 -5.04
C VAL A 47 -7.98 -6.74 -5.63
N ALA A 48 -7.70 -5.75 -4.79
CA ALA A 48 -7.34 -4.41 -5.24
C ALA A 48 -5.84 -4.25 -5.47
N ARG A 49 -5.02 -4.83 -4.58
CA ARG A 49 -3.55 -4.84 -4.74
C ARG A 49 -3.00 -6.20 -4.33
N ALA A 50 -1.93 -6.60 -4.99
CA ALA A 50 -1.15 -7.76 -4.60
C ALA A 50 0.34 -7.42 -4.69
N HIS A 51 1.16 -8.09 -3.87
CA HIS A 51 2.61 -7.95 -3.90
C HIS A 51 3.27 -9.31 -3.74
N ALA A 52 4.19 -9.64 -4.66
CA ALA A 52 4.95 -10.89 -4.61
C ALA A 52 6.35 -10.66 -4.06
N SER A 53 6.58 -11.12 -2.83
CA SER A 53 7.87 -11.05 -2.16
C SER A 53 8.70 -12.30 -2.47
N VAL A 54 9.66 -12.15 -3.38
CA VAL A 54 10.52 -13.25 -3.86
C VAL A 54 11.60 -13.61 -2.84
N GLY A 55 11.57 -14.86 -2.39
CA GLY A 55 12.44 -15.43 -1.38
C GLY A 55 11.91 -15.28 0.05
N GLU A 56 10.72 -14.72 0.24
CA GLU A 56 10.05 -14.69 1.53
C GLU A 56 9.39 -16.05 1.80
N HIS A 57 9.76 -16.66 2.93
CA HIS A 57 9.15 -17.90 3.40
C HIS A 57 8.56 -17.70 4.80
N PRO A 58 7.26 -17.96 5.03
CA PRO A 58 6.60 -17.68 6.32
C PRO A 58 7.21 -18.43 7.52
N GLY A 59 7.76 -19.62 7.29
CA GLY A 59 8.47 -20.41 8.30
C GLY A 59 9.93 -20.01 8.55
N PHE A 60 10.51 -19.14 7.70
CA PHE A 60 11.89 -18.67 7.82
C PHE A 60 11.97 -17.14 7.68
N PRO A 61 11.34 -16.36 8.56
CA PRO A 61 11.15 -14.92 8.38
C PRO A 61 12.46 -14.11 8.39
N CYS A 62 13.54 -14.66 8.94
CA CYS A 62 14.85 -14.00 9.02
C CYS A 62 15.82 -14.41 7.89
N ALA A 63 15.37 -15.25 6.94
CA ALA A 63 16.21 -15.78 5.88
C ALA A 63 15.51 -15.70 4.53
N ARG A 64 16.28 -15.41 3.49
CA ARG A 64 15.80 -15.52 2.11
C ARG A 64 15.89 -16.98 1.69
N VAL A 65 14.76 -17.57 1.27
CA VAL A 65 14.68 -18.97 0.83
C VAL A 65 14.57 -19.03 -0.69
N PRO A 66 15.55 -19.60 -1.41
CA PRO A 66 15.47 -19.76 -2.86
C PRO A 66 14.23 -20.55 -3.28
N GLY A 67 13.52 -20.08 -4.31
CA GLY A 67 12.31 -20.75 -4.81
C GLY A 67 11.04 -20.47 -4.01
N ALA A 68 11.13 -19.85 -2.83
CA ALA A 68 9.96 -19.40 -2.08
C ALA A 68 9.44 -18.05 -2.62
N VAL A 69 8.12 -17.90 -2.67
CA VAL A 69 7.45 -16.63 -2.99
C VAL A 69 6.25 -16.48 -2.07
N THR A 70 6.17 -15.37 -1.34
CA THR A 70 4.96 -15.02 -0.58
C THR A 70 4.21 -13.91 -1.31
N VAL A 71 2.94 -14.16 -1.64
CA VAL A 71 2.03 -13.20 -2.27
C VAL A 71 1.13 -12.60 -1.20
N HIS A 72 1.27 -11.30 -0.97
CA HIS A 72 0.46 -10.52 -0.04
C HIS A 72 -0.72 -9.91 -0.78
N VAL A 73 -1.93 -10.08 -0.24
CA VAL A 73 -3.19 -9.73 -0.91
C VAL A 73 -3.93 -8.66 -0.13
N VAL A 74 -4.21 -7.52 -0.75
CA VAL A 74 -5.04 -6.44 -0.21
C VAL A 74 -6.40 -6.47 -0.93
N PRO A 75 -7.52 -6.68 -0.22
CA PRO A 75 -8.84 -6.67 -0.83
C PRO A 75 -9.23 -5.25 -1.22
N ALA A 76 -10.21 -5.13 -2.11
CA ALA A 76 -10.86 -3.85 -2.34
C ALA A 76 -11.57 -3.36 -1.07
N ALA A 77 -11.44 -2.06 -0.81
CA ALA A 77 -12.17 -1.37 0.24
C ALA A 77 -12.58 0.02 -0.27
N PRO A 78 -13.72 0.56 0.18
CA PRO A 78 -14.13 1.92 -0.16
C PRO A 78 -13.05 2.95 0.21
N ARG A 79 -12.83 3.92 -0.69
CA ARG A 79 -11.86 5.03 -0.58
C ARG A 79 -12.42 6.37 -1.05
N ASP A 80 -13.73 6.45 -1.23
CA ASP A 80 -14.43 7.65 -1.70
C ASP A 80 -14.39 8.80 -0.69
N ALA A 81 -14.38 8.48 0.62
CA ALA A 81 -14.12 9.46 1.67
C ALA A 81 -13.49 8.82 2.92
N ILE A 82 -12.44 9.46 3.45
CA ILE A 82 -11.61 8.94 4.55
C ILE A 82 -12.29 9.10 5.93
N ASP A 83 -13.30 9.97 6.01
CA ASP A 83 -14.08 10.28 7.20
C ASP A 83 -15.41 9.51 7.28
N ARG A 84 -15.70 8.63 6.32
CA ARG A 84 -16.89 7.76 6.39
C ARG A 84 -16.77 6.72 7.50
N GLU A 85 -17.91 6.32 8.04
CA GLU A 85 -18.02 5.31 9.10
C GLU A 85 -17.54 3.92 8.66
N ASP A 86 -17.65 3.61 7.36
CA ASP A 86 -17.22 2.35 6.75
C ASP A 86 -15.77 2.37 6.22
N PHE A 87 -15.02 3.45 6.49
CA PHE A 87 -13.61 3.53 6.10
C PHE A 87 -12.76 2.49 6.85
N VAL A 88 -12.11 1.61 6.09
CA VAL A 88 -11.20 0.61 6.64
C VAL A 88 -9.75 0.99 6.30
N ALA A 89 -9.03 1.50 7.30
CA ALA A 89 -7.62 1.90 7.16
C ALA A 89 -6.69 0.73 6.83
N ALA A 90 -7.04 -0.48 7.28
CA ALA A 90 -6.23 -1.70 7.15
C ALA A 90 -7.07 -2.86 6.58
N PRO A 91 -7.40 -2.85 5.27
CA PRO A 91 -8.24 -3.88 4.66
C PRO A 91 -7.61 -5.27 4.76
N HIS A 92 -8.32 -6.23 5.36
CA HIS A 92 -7.83 -7.61 5.45
C HIS A 92 -8.65 -8.53 4.53
N PRO A 93 -8.00 -9.37 3.71
CA PRO A 93 -8.72 -10.35 2.91
C PRO A 93 -9.35 -11.40 3.83
N ASP A 94 -10.56 -11.83 3.49
CA ASP A 94 -11.19 -12.95 4.17
C ASP A 94 -10.52 -14.29 3.78
N PRO A 95 -10.71 -15.36 4.57
CA PRO A 95 -10.13 -16.67 4.27
C PRO A 95 -10.52 -17.24 2.89
N GLY A 96 -11.73 -16.96 2.41
CA GLY A 96 -12.20 -17.39 1.09
C GLY A 96 -11.41 -16.72 -0.03
N THR A 97 -11.16 -15.42 0.09
CA THR A 97 -10.28 -14.67 -0.83
C THR A 97 -8.88 -15.26 -0.89
N LEU A 98 -8.26 -15.54 0.27
CA LEU A 98 -6.92 -16.15 0.32
C LEU A 98 -6.90 -17.54 -0.31
N CYS A 99 -7.90 -18.38 -0.02
CA CYS A 99 -8.02 -19.72 -0.59
C CYS A 99 -8.20 -19.70 -2.12
N ALA A 100 -9.03 -18.79 -2.64
CA ALA A 100 -9.26 -18.65 -4.08
C ALA A 100 -7.97 -18.27 -4.82
N VAL A 101 -7.24 -17.28 -4.30
CA VAL A 101 -5.96 -16.83 -4.86
C VAL A 101 -4.91 -17.94 -4.77
N ALA A 102 -4.82 -18.63 -3.62
CA ALA A 102 -3.91 -19.77 -3.46
C ALA A 102 -4.19 -20.89 -4.46
N ALA A 103 -5.46 -21.26 -4.65
CA ALA A 103 -5.86 -22.28 -5.62
C ALA A 103 -5.58 -21.85 -7.07
N ARG A 104 -5.63 -20.55 -7.38
CA ARG A 104 -5.27 -20.02 -8.71
C ARG A 104 -3.76 -20.07 -8.96
N LEU A 105 -2.96 -19.69 -7.96
CA LEU A 105 -1.50 -19.72 -8.03
C LEU A 105 -0.94 -21.14 -8.03
N GLU A 106 -1.52 -22.07 -7.26
CA GLU A 106 -1.10 -23.48 -7.23
C GLU A 106 -1.18 -24.12 -8.63
N ARG A 107 -2.23 -23.80 -9.39
CA ARG A 107 -2.38 -24.30 -10.78
C ARG A 107 -1.37 -23.69 -11.77
N ALA A 108 -0.79 -22.54 -11.43
CA ALA A 108 0.09 -21.76 -12.31
C ALA A 108 1.57 -21.83 -11.92
N ARG A 109 1.89 -22.26 -10.69
CA ARG A 109 3.26 -22.24 -10.15
C ARG A 109 4.21 -23.16 -10.90
N LEU A 110 5.50 -22.89 -10.74
CA LEU A 110 6.56 -23.81 -11.17
C LEU A 110 6.67 -24.98 -10.18
N LEU A 111 7.04 -26.17 -10.67
CA LEU A 111 7.10 -27.40 -9.86
C LEU A 111 7.97 -27.24 -8.60
N THR A 112 9.09 -26.54 -8.73
CA THR A 112 10.07 -26.33 -7.65
C THR A 112 9.83 -25.06 -6.84
N ALA A 113 8.79 -24.28 -7.17
CA ALA A 113 8.47 -23.05 -6.44
C ALA A 113 7.54 -23.33 -5.27
N GLU A 114 7.85 -22.76 -4.11
CA GLU A 114 6.99 -22.78 -2.93
C GLU A 114 6.23 -21.45 -2.86
N VAL A 115 4.94 -21.47 -3.14
CA VAL A 115 4.12 -20.25 -3.21
C VAL A 115 3.19 -20.18 -2.01
N PHE A 116 3.25 -19.07 -1.27
CA PHE A 116 2.40 -18.80 -0.12
C PHE A 116 1.50 -17.60 -0.43
N VAL A 117 0.28 -17.59 0.10
CA VAL A 117 -0.65 -16.45 -0.01
C VAL A 117 -1.03 -15.99 1.38
N ARG A 118 -0.87 -14.69 1.67
CA ARG A 118 -1.11 -14.12 3.00
C ARG A 118 -1.79 -12.76 2.92
N ALA A 119 -2.43 -12.38 4.02
CA ALA A 119 -2.77 -10.99 4.26
C ALA A 119 -1.49 -10.15 4.47
N PRO A 120 -1.50 -8.87 4.09
CA PRO A 120 -0.44 -7.92 4.45
C PRO A 120 -0.31 -7.81 5.97
N ARG A 121 0.91 -7.52 6.43
CA ARG A 121 1.15 -7.17 7.82
C ARG A 121 1.08 -5.66 7.99
N TYR A 122 0.03 -5.19 8.64
CA TYR A 122 -0.11 -3.78 8.94
C TYR A 122 0.72 -3.39 10.16
N ARG A 123 1.56 -2.36 10.02
CA ARG A 123 2.39 -1.80 11.09
C ARG A 123 1.78 -0.49 11.57
N ASP A 124 1.62 -0.38 12.88
CA ASP A 124 0.95 0.76 13.47
C ASP A 124 1.90 1.96 13.49
N VAL A 125 1.54 3.04 12.80
CA VAL A 125 2.35 4.25 12.72
C VAL A 125 1.72 5.35 13.55
N THR A 126 2.52 5.92 14.44
CA THR A 126 2.21 7.18 15.12
C THR A 126 3.16 8.24 14.58
N LEU A 127 2.62 9.38 14.16
CA LEU A 127 3.42 10.51 13.68
C LEU A 127 3.37 11.65 14.68
N ARG A 128 4.48 12.37 14.81
CA ARG A 128 4.54 13.68 15.48
C ARG A 128 4.95 14.74 14.48
N ALA A 129 4.11 15.76 14.31
CA ALA A 129 4.43 16.93 13.51
C ALA A 129 4.84 18.08 14.45
N ASP A 130 6.02 18.63 14.21
CA ASP A 130 6.52 19.82 14.89
C ASP A 130 6.13 21.06 14.09
N LEU A 131 5.37 21.97 14.71
CA LEU A 131 4.94 23.22 14.11
C LEU A 131 5.81 24.38 14.59
N SER A 132 6.27 25.21 13.66
CA SER A 132 6.95 26.47 13.96
C SER A 132 5.91 27.50 14.40
N GLY A 133 5.89 27.82 15.69
CA GLY A 133 4.91 28.75 16.27
C GLY A 133 3.52 28.15 16.49
N ALA A 134 2.64 28.94 17.11
CA ALA A 134 1.28 28.52 17.41
C ALA A 134 0.36 28.76 16.19
N PRO A 135 -0.33 27.73 15.67
CA PRO A 135 -1.28 27.91 14.59
C PRO A 135 -2.50 28.71 15.06
N ALA A 136 -3.08 29.53 14.18
CA ALA A 136 -4.28 30.30 14.47
C ALA A 136 -5.51 29.40 14.75
N ASP A 137 -5.59 28.25 14.08
CA ASP A 137 -6.63 27.24 14.30
C ASP A 137 -5.99 25.85 14.46
N PRO A 138 -5.63 25.46 15.70
CA PRO A 138 -5.00 24.17 15.98
C PRO A 138 -5.87 22.97 15.59
N ALA A 139 -7.19 23.10 15.69
CA ALA A 139 -8.12 22.00 15.39
C ALA A 139 -8.16 21.72 13.88
N ARG A 140 -8.27 22.78 13.07
CA ARG A 140 -8.22 22.66 11.61
C ARG A 140 -6.88 22.15 11.11
N VAL A 141 -5.76 22.66 11.66
CA VAL A 141 -4.42 22.19 11.30
C VAL A 141 -4.27 20.70 11.60
N ARG A 142 -4.71 20.25 12.79
CA ARG A 142 -4.67 18.83 13.16
C ARG A 142 -5.52 17.96 12.24
N ALA A 143 -6.72 18.41 11.88
CA ALA A 143 -7.61 17.68 10.98
C ALA A 143 -6.99 17.53 9.57
N LEU A 144 -6.46 18.62 9.00
CA LEU A 144 -5.81 18.61 7.68
C LEU A 144 -4.56 17.71 7.67
N LEU A 145 -3.69 17.84 8.68
CA LEU A 145 -2.52 16.97 8.82
C LEU A 145 -2.91 15.50 8.92
N THR A 146 -3.90 15.19 9.75
CA THR A 146 -4.34 13.80 9.94
C THR A 146 -4.90 13.22 8.65
N GLY A 147 -5.74 13.97 7.92
CA GLY A 147 -6.30 13.54 6.64
C GLY A 147 -5.22 13.32 5.58
N ALA A 148 -4.31 14.29 5.40
CA ALA A 148 -3.26 14.21 4.39
C ALA A 148 -2.26 13.09 4.66
N LEU A 149 -1.80 12.94 5.90
CA LEU A 149 -0.87 11.87 6.27
C LEU A 149 -1.55 10.49 6.21
N ARG A 150 -2.84 10.40 6.55
CA ARG A 150 -3.61 9.16 6.41
C ARG A 150 -3.73 8.76 4.94
N LEU A 151 -4.07 9.71 4.07
CA LEU A 151 -4.14 9.47 2.62
C LEU A 151 -2.77 9.06 2.08
N ARG A 152 -1.70 9.77 2.45
CA ARG A 152 -0.33 9.48 1.98
C ARG A 152 0.13 8.08 2.35
N LEU A 153 -0.25 7.60 3.54
CA LEU A 153 0.06 6.26 4.06
C LEU A 153 -0.97 5.20 3.67
N ASP A 154 -2.02 5.53 2.92
CA ASP A 154 -3.08 4.58 2.60
C ASP A 154 -2.57 3.46 1.69
N PRO A 155 -2.92 2.19 1.97
CA PRO A 155 -2.45 1.06 1.19
C PRO A 155 -3.11 0.93 -0.19
N LEU A 156 -4.15 1.69 -0.53
CA LEU A 156 -4.84 1.57 -1.82
C LEU A 156 -4.67 2.82 -2.70
N VAL A 157 -4.69 4.01 -2.10
CA VAL A 157 -4.66 5.29 -2.82
C VAL A 157 -3.54 6.23 -2.37
N GLY A 158 -2.72 5.80 -1.41
CA GLY A 158 -1.54 6.53 -0.94
C GLY A 158 -0.33 6.36 -1.84
N GLY A 159 0.86 6.51 -1.27
CA GLY A 159 2.11 6.50 -2.06
C GLY A 159 2.39 7.86 -2.71
N ASP A 160 3.51 7.96 -3.43
CA ASP A 160 3.84 9.16 -4.21
C ASP A 160 3.06 9.21 -5.54
N ASP A 161 2.77 8.04 -6.11
CA ASP A 161 2.07 7.90 -7.40
C ASP A 161 0.54 7.76 -7.26
N GLY A 162 0.01 7.69 -6.03
CA GLY A 162 -1.42 7.52 -5.76
C GLY A 162 -1.95 6.09 -5.97
N GLU A 163 -1.06 5.11 -6.17
CA GLU A 163 -1.40 3.69 -6.39
C GLU A 163 -1.32 2.84 -5.10
N GLY A 164 -1.36 3.49 -3.94
CA GLY A 164 -1.22 2.88 -2.63
C GLY A 164 0.23 2.85 -2.13
N TRP A 165 0.43 2.94 -0.82
CA TRP A 165 1.76 2.88 -0.23
C TRP A 165 2.51 1.61 -0.69
N PRO A 166 3.77 1.71 -1.12
CA PRO A 166 4.52 0.55 -1.59
C PRO A 166 4.80 -0.44 -0.45
N PHE A 167 4.59 -1.71 -0.73
CA PHE A 167 4.93 -2.80 0.19
C PHE A 167 6.41 -2.77 0.59
N GLY A 168 6.69 -2.83 1.88
CA GLY A 168 8.05 -2.69 2.43
C GLY A 168 8.71 -1.33 2.19
N GLY A 169 7.97 -0.35 1.65
CA GLY A 169 8.47 0.99 1.42
C GLY A 169 8.85 1.66 2.74
N PRO A 170 10.06 2.23 2.88
CA PRO A 170 10.49 2.85 4.12
C PRO A 170 9.66 4.11 4.40
N LEU A 171 9.30 4.30 5.66
CA LEU A 171 8.72 5.55 6.15
C LEU A 171 9.84 6.59 6.21
N ARG A 172 9.83 7.52 5.25
CA ARG A 172 10.81 8.60 5.14
C ARG A 172 10.28 9.84 5.83
N PRO A 173 10.86 10.30 6.96
CA PRO A 173 10.45 11.54 7.63
C PRO A 173 10.39 12.75 6.69
N SER A 174 11.33 12.86 5.76
CA SER A 174 11.38 13.94 4.76
C SER A 174 10.21 13.93 3.78
N GLY A 175 9.78 12.74 3.32
CA GLY A 175 8.61 12.59 2.45
C GLY A 175 7.31 12.92 3.19
N LEU A 176 7.20 12.50 4.45
CA LEU A 176 6.05 12.82 5.31
C LEU A 176 6.00 14.31 5.65
N LEU A 177 7.15 14.93 5.89
CA LEU A 177 7.26 16.38 6.09
C LEU A 177 6.79 17.16 4.85
N ARG A 178 7.21 16.76 3.65
CA ARG A 178 6.73 17.36 2.40
C ARG A 178 5.21 17.26 2.31
N ALA A 179 4.64 16.06 2.46
CA ALA A 179 3.19 15.86 2.41
C ALA A 179 2.44 16.70 3.45
N ALA A 180 2.99 16.84 4.67
CA ALA A 180 2.42 17.67 5.71
C ALA A 180 2.44 19.17 5.37
N ARG A 181 3.54 19.67 4.79
CA ARG A 181 3.67 21.07 4.34
C ARG A 181 2.73 21.38 3.18
N ASP A 182 2.67 20.50 2.19
CA ASP A 182 1.81 20.67 1.03
C ASP A 182 0.33 20.74 1.43
N ALA A 183 -0.08 19.94 2.42
CA ALA A 183 -1.44 19.93 2.93
C ALA A 183 -1.82 21.17 3.75
N LEU A 184 -0.86 21.76 4.48
CA LEU A 184 -1.12 22.92 5.33
C LEU A 184 -0.95 24.25 4.61
N GLY A 185 -0.09 24.31 3.60
CA GLY A 185 0.22 25.55 2.89
C GLY A 185 0.60 26.67 3.86
N GLY A 186 -0.08 27.81 3.77
CA GLY A 186 0.16 28.97 4.64
C GLY A 186 -0.50 28.92 6.03
N LEU A 187 -1.20 27.83 6.39
CA LEU A 187 -1.93 27.75 7.66
C LEU A 187 -1.02 27.51 8.87
N ALA A 188 0.09 26.78 8.66
CA ALA A 188 1.12 26.55 9.66
C ALA A 188 2.40 26.05 8.97
N ASP A 189 3.55 26.40 9.52
CA ASP A 189 4.84 25.85 9.07
C ASP A 189 5.18 24.59 9.87
N VAL A 190 5.51 23.50 9.17
CA VAL A 190 5.93 22.23 9.78
C VAL A 190 7.45 22.14 9.68
N SER A 191 8.14 22.12 10.81
CA SER A 191 9.60 22.07 10.84
C SER A 191 10.14 20.64 10.75
N ALA A 192 9.45 19.67 11.36
CA ALA A 192 9.85 18.26 11.35
C ALA A 192 8.63 17.32 11.46
N VAL A 193 8.79 16.11 10.94
CA VAL A 193 7.88 14.99 11.21
C VAL A 193 8.71 13.84 11.77
N ALA A 194 8.29 13.31 12.92
CA ALA A 194 8.91 12.14 13.54
C ALA A 194 7.97 10.93 13.47
N VAL A 195 8.56 9.76 13.33
CA VAL A 195 7.88 8.48 13.12
C VAL A 195 8.07 7.59 14.35
N GLY A 196 6.97 7.04 14.84
CA GLY A 196 6.94 5.97 15.83
C GLY A 196 6.22 4.76 15.24
N LEU A 197 6.78 3.56 15.46
CA LEU A 197 6.25 2.31 14.92
C LEU A 197 5.83 1.38 16.06
N ASP A 198 4.68 0.72 15.92
CA ASP A 198 4.15 -0.31 16.82
C ASP A 198 4.08 0.11 18.30
N GLY A 199 3.60 1.33 18.53
CA GLY A 199 3.45 1.90 19.87
C GLY A 199 4.72 2.56 20.42
N ALA A 200 5.84 2.53 19.68
CA ALA A 200 7.00 3.34 20.02
C ALA A 200 6.69 4.84 19.91
N GLU A 201 7.34 5.64 20.75
CA GLU A 201 7.22 7.08 20.71
C GLU A 201 7.80 7.64 19.39
N PRO A 202 7.15 8.66 18.80
CA PRO A 202 7.57 9.23 17.52
C PRO A 202 8.78 10.16 17.71
N ASP A 203 9.96 9.55 17.78
CA ASP A 203 11.22 10.25 18.01
C ASP A 203 12.15 10.23 16.79
N GLU A 204 11.94 9.33 15.84
CA GLU A 204 12.77 9.24 14.65
C GLU A 204 12.32 10.22 13.57
N SER A 205 13.05 11.33 13.42
CA SER A 205 12.79 12.38 12.43
C SER A 205 13.86 12.52 11.35
N CYS A 206 14.93 11.73 11.41
CA CYS A 206 16.11 11.93 10.57
C CYS A 206 16.47 10.70 9.72
N ARG A 207 16.09 9.49 10.15
CA ARG A 207 16.38 8.23 9.48
C ARG A 207 15.11 7.60 8.93
N ASP A 208 15.30 6.82 7.88
CA ASP A 208 14.23 5.99 7.33
C ASP A 208 13.85 4.90 8.33
N VAL A 209 12.55 4.77 8.61
CA VAL A 209 12.02 3.64 9.36
C VAL A 209 11.61 2.56 8.36
N THR A 210 12.36 1.46 8.35
CA THR A 210 12.17 0.37 7.39
C THR A 210 10.96 -0.49 7.73
N LEU A 211 10.25 -0.94 6.70
CA LEU A 211 9.17 -1.93 6.79
C LEU A 211 9.62 -3.23 6.10
N GLY A 212 9.10 -4.37 6.56
CA GLY A 212 9.34 -5.66 5.92
C GLY A 212 8.66 -5.78 4.54
N PRO A 213 9.09 -6.70 3.67
CA PRO A 213 8.56 -6.82 2.30
C PRO A 213 7.03 -6.97 2.21
N GLY A 214 6.43 -7.70 3.13
CA GLY A 214 4.97 -7.89 3.23
C GLY A 214 4.24 -6.88 4.10
N GLU A 215 4.92 -5.80 4.50
CA GLU A 215 4.41 -4.86 5.49
C GLU A 215 3.90 -3.56 4.86
N LEU A 216 2.81 -3.04 5.44
CA LEU A 216 2.19 -1.79 5.05
C LEU A 216 1.95 -0.92 6.30
N PRO A 217 2.17 0.40 6.23
CA PRO A 217 1.91 1.29 7.36
C PRO A 217 0.42 1.55 7.54
N VAL A 218 -0.01 1.78 8.78
CA VAL A 218 -1.36 2.26 9.10
C VAL A 218 -1.25 3.38 10.11
N LEU A 219 -1.71 4.57 9.72
CA LEU A 219 -1.69 5.72 10.61
C LEU A 219 -2.72 5.57 11.73
N ARG A 220 -2.24 5.47 12.98
CA ARG A 220 -3.08 5.40 14.18
C ARG A 220 -3.30 6.74 14.82
N ALA A 221 -2.26 7.56 14.89
CA ALA A 221 -2.35 8.87 15.52
C ALA A 221 -1.38 9.87 14.88
N VAL A 222 -1.81 11.13 14.86
CA VAL A 222 -0.96 12.29 14.60
C VAL A 222 -0.96 13.16 15.85
N ARG A 223 0.22 13.34 16.43
CA ARG A 223 0.49 14.25 17.54
C ARG A 223 1.07 15.53 16.96
N VAL A 224 0.70 16.66 17.54
CA VAL A 224 1.20 17.97 17.14
C VAL A 224 1.96 18.56 18.32
N ARG A 225 3.16 19.04 18.07
CA ARG A 225 4.00 19.73 19.06
C ARG A 225 4.37 21.09 18.50
N THR A 226 4.15 22.15 19.25
CA THR A 226 4.64 23.47 18.88
C THR A 226 6.08 23.61 19.34
N VAL A 227 6.96 24.06 18.45
CA VAL A 227 8.34 24.41 18.76
C VAL A 227 8.54 25.91 18.52
N PRO A 228 9.42 26.58 19.29
CA PRO A 228 9.84 27.93 18.96
C PRO A 228 10.33 27.97 17.52
N ALA A 229 10.04 29.05 16.79
CA ALA A 229 10.63 29.24 15.47
C ALA A 229 12.15 29.20 15.63
N ALA A 230 12.82 28.31 14.89
CA ALA A 230 14.27 28.26 14.91
C ALA A 230 14.79 29.58 14.32
N GLU A 231 15.59 30.32 15.10
CA GLU A 231 16.42 31.40 14.56
C GLU A 231 17.31 30.78 13.48
N PRO A 232 17.32 31.32 12.24
CA PRO A 232 18.23 30.81 11.21
C PRO A 232 19.65 30.94 11.72
N GLY A 233 20.30 29.81 11.99
CA GLY A 233 21.67 29.81 12.51
C GLY A 233 22.58 30.55 11.54
N GLU A 234 23.31 31.54 12.04
CA GLU A 234 24.46 32.14 11.36
C GLU A 234 25.47 31.02 11.06
N GLY A 235 25.39 30.45 9.87
CA GLY A 235 26.47 29.66 9.30
C GLY A 235 27.63 30.60 8.99
N LEU A 236 28.84 30.24 9.43
CA LEU A 236 30.07 30.99 9.13
C LEU A 236 30.19 31.23 7.62
N ALA A 237 30.37 32.50 7.26
CA ALA A 237 30.60 33.01 5.91
C ALA A 237 31.90 32.50 5.28
#